data_AF-A0ABD2GVU4-F1
#
_entry.id   AF-A0ABD2GVU4-F1
#
_cell.length_a   1.000
_cell.length_b   1.000
_cell.length_c   1.000
_cell.angle_alpha   90.00
_cell.angle_beta   90.00
_cell.angle_gamma   90.00
#
_symmetry.space_group_name_H-M   'P 1'
#
loop_
_entity.id
_entity.type
_entity.pdbx_description
1 polymer ?
#
loop_
_entity_poly.entity_id
_entity_poly.type
_entity_poly.pdbx_seq_one_letter_code
_entity_poly.pdbx_strand_id
1 'polypeptide(L)'
;MSCADTKDKPALYQRVVLKNASPYHYMKVCLVLEDESTRLSAVDLKQFIISGLDSLYGEVGAALNFDLLKYDKDTLTAFLRVYSKGLVKLWSSLTLLGSYQKQACAFRVLQVSTSTPDQCAKRIFMLCISWLEVVRYLSGS
;
A
#
# COMPACT_ATOMS: atom_id res chain seq x y z
N MET A 1 -49.35 -38.11 -34.30
CA MET A 1 -47.95 -38.48 -34.58
C MET A 1 -47.08 -37.30 -34.22
N SER A 2 -46.17 -37.50 -33.28
CA SER A 2 -45.28 -36.53 -32.62
C SER A 2 -44.11 -36.10 -33.50
N CYS A 3 -43.65 -34.86 -33.34
CA CYS A 3 -42.23 -34.51 -33.35
C CYS A 3 -41.98 -33.55 -32.19
N ALA A 4 -41.23 -34.04 -31.20
CA ALA A 4 -40.69 -33.24 -30.11
C ALA A 4 -39.39 -32.59 -30.60
N ASP A 5 -39.33 -31.27 -30.61
CA ASP A 5 -38.07 -30.53 -30.79
C ASP A 5 -37.50 -30.21 -29.41
N THR A 6 -36.32 -30.78 -29.13
CA THR A 6 -35.64 -30.65 -27.84
C THR A 6 -34.41 -29.76 -28.05
N LYS A 7 -34.37 -28.63 -27.34
CA LYS A 7 -33.20 -27.88 -26.82
C LYS A 7 -32.01 -27.68 -27.78
N ASP A 8 -31.72 -26.41 -28.07
CA ASP A 8 -30.34 -25.90 -28.05
C ASP A 8 -30.30 -24.42 -27.62
N LYS A 9 -29.78 -24.15 -26.42
CA LYS A 9 -29.31 -22.82 -26.02
C LYS A 9 -27.79 -22.93 -26.00
N PRO A 10 -27.02 -22.12 -26.75
CA PRO A 10 -25.57 -22.19 -26.66
C PRO A 10 -25.17 -21.64 -25.28
N ALA A 11 -24.80 -22.55 -24.37
CA ALA A 11 -24.09 -22.21 -23.14
C ALA A 11 -22.68 -21.74 -23.55
N LEU A 12 -22.59 -20.46 -23.93
CA LEU A 12 -21.38 -19.82 -24.40
C LEU A 12 -20.47 -19.58 -23.19
N TYR A 13 -19.68 -20.60 -22.84
CA TYR A 13 -18.74 -20.52 -21.73
C TYR A 13 -17.51 -19.71 -22.17
N GLN A 14 -17.44 -18.44 -21.76
CA GLN A 14 -16.31 -17.57 -22.07
C GLN A 14 -15.30 -17.59 -20.92
N ARG A 15 -14.15 -18.23 -21.14
CA ARG A 15 -13.02 -18.18 -20.21
C ARG A 15 -12.26 -16.86 -20.39
N VAL A 16 -12.63 -15.83 -19.64
CA VAL A 16 -11.91 -14.54 -19.62
C VAL A 16 -10.80 -14.60 -18.57
N VAL A 17 -9.55 -14.67 -19.03
CA VAL A 17 -8.37 -14.56 -18.17
C VAL A 17 -7.94 -13.10 -18.14
N LEU A 18 -8.32 -12.37 -17.08
CA LEU A 18 -7.85 -11.00 -16.84
C LEU A 18 -6.41 -11.04 -16.30
N LYS A 19 -5.44 -11.04 -17.20
CA LYS A 19 -4.02 -10.94 -16.84
C LYS A 19 -3.72 -9.50 -16.44
N ASN A 20 -3.48 -9.26 -15.14
CA ASN A 20 -3.21 -7.95 -14.50
C ASN A 20 -4.43 -6.98 -14.46
N ALA A 21 -5.53 -7.42 -13.85
CA ALA A 21 -6.77 -6.63 -13.78
C ALA A 21 -6.68 -5.33 -12.95
N SER A 22 -5.76 -5.23 -11.99
CA SER A 22 -5.67 -4.07 -11.09
C SER A 22 -4.26 -3.50 -11.07
N PRO A 23 -4.03 -2.31 -11.67
CA PRO A 23 -2.74 -1.63 -11.59
C PRO A 23 -2.48 -0.95 -10.22
N TYR A 24 -3.43 -1.10 -9.31
CA TYR A 24 -3.41 -0.54 -7.98
C TYR A 24 -3.12 -1.60 -6.93
N HIS A 25 -2.32 -1.22 -5.94
CA HIS A 25 -2.03 -1.99 -4.76
C HIS A 25 -2.52 -1.24 -3.54
N TYR A 26 -3.07 -1.99 -2.61
CA TYR A 26 -3.60 -1.45 -1.37
C TYR A 26 -2.65 -1.79 -0.25
N MET A 27 -2.35 -0.80 0.59
CA MET A 27 -1.57 -1.01 1.80
C MET A 27 -2.29 -0.42 3.00
N LYS A 28 -2.24 -1.16 4.10
CA LYS A 28 -2.63 -0.67 5.42
C LYS A 28 -1.36 -0.31 6.17
N VAL A 29 -1.27 0.93 6.60
CA VAL A 29 -0.18 1.45 7.40
C VAL A 29 -0.71 1.93 8.74
N CYS A 30 0.10 1.79 9.78
CA CYS A 30 -0.18 2.27 11.12
C CYS A 30 0.94 3.22 11.50
N LEU A 31 0.59 4.41 11.96
CA LEU A 31 1.56 5.36 12.46
C LEU A 31 1.62 5.23 13.99
N VAL A 32 2.82 4.98 14.50
CA VAL A 32 3.08 4.94 15.94
C VAL A 32 3.78 6.24 16.30
N LEU A 33 3.11 7.08 17.08
CA LEU A 33 3.71 8.26 17.70
C LEU A 33 4.05 7.96 19.16
N GLU A 34 5.06 8.64 19.66
CA GLU A 34 5.40 8.61 21.09
C GLU A 34 4.36 9.35 21.94
N ASP A 35 3.76 10.41 21.39
CA ASP A 35 2.71 11.19 22.04
C ASP A 35 1.31 10.80 21.53
N GLU A 36 0.48 10.19 22.39
CA GLU A 36 -0.95 9.93 22.12
C GLU A 36 -1.80 11.20 22.00
N SER A 37 -1.27 12.36 22.44
CA SER A 37 -1.96 13.64 22.37
C SER A 37 -1.93 14.29 20.99
N THR A 38 -0.99 13.87 20.13
CA THR A 38 -0.79 14.43 18.80
C THR A 38 -1.84 13.87 17.84
N ARG A 39 -2.94 14.61 17.71
CA ARG A 39 -4.00 14.29 16.75
C ARG A 39 -3.56 14.66 15.33
N LEU A 40 -3.13 13.68 14.55
CA LEU A 40 -2.86 13.89 13.13
C LEU A 40 -4.15 13.84 12.32
N SER A 41 -4.35 14.79 11.41
CA SER A 41 -5.42 14.75 10.42
C SER A 41 -5.05 13.87 9.22
N ALA A 42 -6.06 13.46 8.45
CA ALA A 42 -5.84 12.83 7.14
C ALA A 42 -5.03 13.73 6.20
N VAL A 43 -5.20 15.06 6.34
CA VAL A 43 -4.47 16.07 5.58
C VAL A 43 -2.99 16.08 5.99
N ASP A 44 -2.72 16.10 7.30
CA ASP A 44 -1.36 16.11 7.85
C ASP A 44 -0.64 14.83 7.48
N LEU A 45 -1.31 13.68 7.59
CA LEU A 45 -0.72 12.40 7.18
C LEU A 45 -0.37 12.39 5.69
N LYS A 46 -1.27 12.89 4.83
CA LYS A 46 -1.01 12.97 3.39
C LYS A 46 0.18 13.89 3.10
N GLN A 47 0.22 15.06 3.72
CA GLN A 47 1.34 16.00 3.58
C GLN A 47 2.64 15.42 4.11
N PHE A 48 2.59 14.70 5.23
CA PHE A 48 3.76 14.06 5.82
C PHE A 48 4.36 13.00 4.89
N ILE A 49 3.50 12.19 4.27
CA ILE A 49 3.93 11.20 3.28
C ILE A 49 4.53 11.89 2.05
N ILE A 50 3.91 12.96 1.56
CA ILE A 50 4.44 13.74 0.42
C ILE A 50 5.81 14.34 0.76
N SER A 51 5.96 14.93 1.95
CA SER A 51 7.22 15.51 2.41
C SER A 51 8.32 14.45 2.58
N GLY A 52 7.97 13.25 3.05
CA GLY A 52 8.92 12.13 3.11
C GLY A 52 9.35 11.63 1.74
N LEU A 53 8.41 11.56 0.80
CA LEU A 53 8.72 11.25 -0.60
C LEU A 53 9.59 12.32 -1.24
N ASP A 54 9.31 13.60 -0.98
CA ASP A 54 10.08 14.73 -1.48
C ASP A 54 11.51 14.73 -0.93
N SER A 55 11.68 14.50 0.37
CA SER A 55 12.98 14.45 1.02
C SER A 55 13.86 13.29 0.51
N LEU A 56 13.27 12.12 0.25
CA LEU A 56 14.02 10.92 -0.15
C LEU A 56 14.18 10.74 -1.66
N TYR A 57 13.17 11.15 -2.44
CA TYR A 57 13.12 10.93 -3.90
C TYR A 57 13.06 12.24 -4.71
N GLY A 58 13.05 13.40 -4.05
CA GLY A 58 12.90 14.72 -4.67
C GLY A 58 11.49 14.97 -5.21
N GLU A 59 11.39 15.97 -6.09
CA GLU A 59 10.15 16.40 -6.75
C GLU A 59 9.43 15.25 -7.47
N VAL A 60 10.21 14.29 -8.01
CA VAL A 60 9.69 13.08 -8.69
C VAL A 60 8.95 12.16 -7.72
N GLY A 61 9.39 12.11 -6.46
CA GLY A 61 8.70 11.40 -5.38
C GLY A 61 7.43 12.11 -4.94
N ALA A 62 7.50 13.43 -4.77
CA ALA A 62 6.34 14.24 -4.38
C ALA A 62 5.21 14.18 -5.42
N ALA A 63 5.55 14.06 -6.71
CA ALA A 63 4.61 13.90 -7.81
C ALA A 63 3.93 12.52 -7.89
N LEU A 64 4.24 11.60 -6.96
CA LEU A 64 3.67 10.27 -6.95
C LEU A 64 2.19 10.31 -6.57
N ASN A 65 1.33 9.87 -7.49
CA ASN A 65 -0.11 9.81 -7.27
C ASN A 65 -0.45 8.61 -6.37
N PHE A 66 -0.84 8.89 -5.13
CA PHE A 66 -1.41 7.93 -4.19
C PHE A 66 -2.70 8.48 -3.59
N ASP A 67 -3.64 7.57 -3.34
CA ASP A 67 -4.93 7.92 -2.74
C ASP A 67 -5.01 7.38 -1.31
N LEU A 68 -5.42 8.24 -0.39
CA LEU A 68 -5.77 7.84 0.97
C LEU A 68 -7.27 7.51 0.98
N LEU A 69 -7.61 6.24 1.20
CA LEU A 69 -9.00 5.73 1.16
C LEU A 69 -9.69 5.86 2.50
N LYS A 70 -8.99 5.50 3.58
CA LYS A 70 -9.52 5.51 4.92
C LYS A 70 -8.43 5.95 5.88
N TYR A 71 -8.78 6.82 6.80
CA TYR A 71 -7.89 7.24 7.88
C TYR A 71 -8.66 7.22 9.18
N ASP A 72 -8.09 6.53 10.15
CA ASP A 72 -8.61 6.38 11.49
C ASP A 72 -7.67 7.11 12.45
N LYS A 73 -8.20 8.12 13.16
CA LYS A 73 -7.41 8.97 14.07
C LYS A 73 -7.10 8.28 15.39
N ASP A 74 -7.98 7.38 15.83
CA ASP A 74 -7.87 6.70 17.12
C ASP A 74 -6.79 5.63 17.08
N THR A 75 -6.74 4.86 15.98
CA THR A 75 -5.72 3.83 15.78
C THR A 75 -4.52 4.32 14.95
N LEU A 76 -4.56 5.57 14.47
CA LEU A 76 -3.57 6.15 13.56
C LEU A 76 -3.30 5.26 12.34
N THR A 77 -4.32 4.51 11.91
CA THR A 77 -4.24 3.62 10.75
C THR A 77 -4.75 4.30 9.50
N ALA A 78 -3.97 4.18 8.43
CA ALA A 78 -4.31 4.69 7.12
C ALA A 78 -4.33 3.57 6.09
N PHE A 79 -5.27 3.68 5.16
CA PHE A 79 -5.41 2.77 4.05
C PHE A 79 -5.09 3.53 2.77
N LEU A 80 -4.01 3.13 2.10
CA LEU A 80 -3.50 3.81 0.91
C LEU A 80 -3.65 2.91 -0.31
N ARG A 81 -3.98 3.54 -1.44
CA ARG A 81 -3.97 2.95 -2.77
C ARG A 81 -2.85 3.58 -3.57
N VAL A 82 -1.96 2.75 -4.08
CA VAL A 82 -0.77 3.18 -4.82
C VAL A 82 -0.62 2.36 -6.09
N TYR A 83 -0.12 2.98 -7.15
CA TYR A 83 0.19 2.28 -8.40
C TYR A 83 1.35 1.30 -8.20
N SER A 84 1.37 0.17 -8.91
CA SER A 84 2.44 -0.84 -8.79
C SER A 84 3.86 -0.28 -8.95
N LYS A 85 4.02 0.70 -9.83
CA LYS A 85 5.29 1.41 -10.10
C LYS A 85 5.78 2.25 -8.91
N GLY A 86 4.86 2.70 -8.06
CA GLY A 86 5.12 3.61 -6.94
C GLY A 86 5.15 2.97 -5.57
N LEU A 87 4.71 1.71 -5.46
CA LEU A 87 4.58 1.00 -4.19
C LEU A 87 5.91 0.93 -3.43
N VAL A 88 6.98 0.54 -4.11
CA VAL A 88 8.30 0.36 -3.50
C VAL A 88 8.83 1.70 -2.97
N LYS A 89 8.68 2.77 -3.75
CA LYS A 89 9.11 4.12 -3.38
C LYS A 89 8.34 4.67 -2.18
N LEU A 90 7.03 4.46 -2.15
CA LEU A 90 6.20 4.89 -1.02
C LEU A 90 6.55 4.10 0.25
N TRP A 91 6.73 2.79 0.15
CA TRP A 91 6.96 1.97 1.33
C TRP A 91 8.34 2.20 1.94
N SER A 92 9.38 2.30 1.13
CA SER A 92 10.70 2.70 1.61
C SER A 92 10.64 4.07 2.30
N SER A 93 9.98 5.07 1.70
CA SER A 93 9.88 6.39 2.32
C SER A 93 9.13 6.35 3.66
N LEU A 94 8.02 5.63 3.73
CA LEU A 94 7.28 5.42 4.98
C LEU A 94 8.16 4.81 6.07
N THR A 95 8.99 3.82 5.73
CA THR A 95 9.81 3.12 6.73
C THR A 95 11.02 3.95 7.18
N LEU A 96 11.52 4.84 6.31
CA LEU A 96 12.58 5.81 6.61
C LEU A 96 12.06 7.07 7.32
N LEU A 97 10.78 7.39 7.19
CA LEU A 97 10.13 8.48 7.90
C LEU A 97 10.10 8.17 9.40
N GLY A 98 11.01 8.81 10.13
CA GLY A 98 11.22 8.62 11.57
C GLY A 98 10.82 9.81 12.46
N SER A 99 10.50 10.96 11.86
CA SER A 99 10.31 12.20 12.61
C SER A 99 9.28 13.11 11.96
N TYR A 100 8.34 13.63 12.76
CA TYR A 100 7.39 14.67 12.35
C TYR A 100 7.32 15.75 13.43
N GLN A 101 7.52 17.02 13.05
CA GLN A 101 7.46 18.18 13.96
C GLN A 101 8.19 17.99 15.31
N LYS A 102 9.44 17.49 15.26
CA LYS A 102 10.30 17.21 16.43
C LYS A 102 9.84 16.09 17.36
N GLN A 103 8.80 15.33 16.99
CA GLN A 103 8.41 14.10 17.65
C GLN A 103 8.89 12.88 16.87
N ALA A 104 9.32 11.84 17.59
CA ALA A 104 9.65 10.56 17.00
C ALA A 104 8.36 9.87 16.53
N CYS A 105 8.35 9.45 15.27
CA CYS A 105 7.21 8.82 14.62
C CYS A 105 7.69 7.60 13.84
N ALA A 106 6.98 6.49 13.90
CA ALA A 106 7.34 5.29 13.15
C ALA A 106 6.15 4.74 12.37
N PHE A 107 6.27 4.62 11.05
CA PHE A 107 5.29 3.90 10.26
C PHE A 107 5.53 2.40 10.31
N ARG A 108 4.46 1.65 10.61
CA ARG A 108 4.40 0.21 10.53
C ARG A 108 3.45 -0.19 9.40
N VAL A 109 3.97 -0.84 8.39
CA VAL A 109 3.12 -1.41 7.32
C VAL A 109 2.55 -2.73 7.83
N LEU A 110 1.24 -2.76 8.03
CA LEU A 110 0.51 -3.91 8.59
C LEU A 110 0.22 -4.96 7.52
N GLN A 111 -0.26 -4.50 6.36
CA GLN A 111 -0.69 -5.39 5.29
C GLN A 111 -0.52 -4.72 3.94
N VAL A 112 -0.03 -5.45 2.95
CA VAL A 112 -0.04 -5.02 1.55
C VAL A 112 -0.75 -6.10 0.73
N SER A 113 -1.72 -5.69 -0.06
CA SER A 113 -2.53 -6.56 -0.90
C SER A 113 -2.41 -6.09 -2.35
N THR A 114 -1.83 -6.95 -3.20
CA THR A 114 -1.54 -6.64 -4.59
C THR A 114 -2.61 -7.15 -5.57
N SER A 115 -3.43 -8.09 -5.14
CA SER A 115 -4.47 -8.74 -5.94
C SER A 115 -5.59 -9.25 -5.02
N THR A 116 -6.77 -9.45 -5.60
CA THR A 116 -7.91 -10.21 -5.04
C THR A 116 -7.45 -11.48 -4.28
N PRO A 117 -8.23 -11.97 -3.30
CA PRO A 117 -7.84 -12.93 -2.24
C PRO A 117 -7.23 -14.28 -2.67
N ASP A 118 -6.98 -14.52 -3.95
CA ASP A 118 -6.57 -15.82 -4.51
C ASP A 118 -5.06 -15.98 -4.78
N GLN A 119 -4.22 -15.01 -4.44
CA GLN A 119 -2.77 -15.25 -4.34
C GLN A 119 -2.27 -15.02 -2.92
N CYS A 120 -2.56 -16.02 -2.09
CA CYS A 120 -1.77 -16.33 -0.92
C CYS A 120 -0.30 -16.58 -1.29
N ALA A 121 0.57 -15.93 -0.52
CA ALA A 121 1.89 -16.38 -0.10
C ALA A 121 3.16 -15.78 -0.76
N LYS A 122 3.73 -14.81 -0.03
CA LYS A 122 5.11 -14.88 0.52
C LYS A 122 6.31 -14.64 -0.42
N ARG A 123 6.26 -13.74 -1.41
CA ARG A 123 7.50 -13.40 -2.17
C ARG A 123 7.97 -11.94 -2.18
N ILE A 124 7.07 -10.95 -2.06
CA ILE A 124 7.52 -9.55 -2.07
C ILE A 124 7.89 -9.04 -0.67
N PHE A 125 7.24 -9.54 0.39
CA PHE A 125 7.49 -9.07 1.75
C PHE A 125 8.88 -9.49 2.31
N MET A 126 9.43 -10.62 1.85
CA MET A 126 10.69 -11.16 2.39
C MET A 126 11.94 -10.46 1.84
N LEU A 127 11.90 -9.96 0.60
CA LEU A 127 13.03 -9.19 0.03
C LEU A 127 13.09 -7.76 0.55
N CYS A 128 11.95 -7.12 0.84
CA CYS A 128 11.95 -5.77 1.41
C CYS A 128 12.38 -5.74 2.88
N ILE A 129 12.00 -6.73 3.71
CA ILE A 129 12.47 -6.79 5.09
C ILE A 129 13.97 -7.08 5.14
N SER A 130 14.49 -8.02 4.33
CA SER A 130 15.94 -8.30 4.33
C SER A 130 16.79 -7.09 3.93
N TRP A 131 16.28 -6.20 3.07
CA TRP A 131 16.98 -4.95 2.72
C TRP A 131 16.81 -3.85 3.77
N LEU A 132 15.65 -3.77 4.45
CA LEU A 132 15.41 -2.82 5.55
C LEU A 132 16.15 -3.19 6.84
N GLU A 133 16.34 -4.47 7.12
CA GLU A 133 17.17 -4.95 8.24
C GLU A 133 18.65 -4.62 7.98
N VAL A 134 19.11 -4.74 6.74
CA VAL A 134 20.45 -4.32 6.32
C VAL A 134 20.63 -2.80 6.42
N VAL A 135 19.62 -1.99 6.05
CA VAL A 135 19.69 -0.52 6.19
C VAL A 135 19.66 -0.08 7.67
N ARG A 136 18.88 -0.74 8.54
CA ARG A 136 18.95 -0.50 9.99
C ARG A 136 20.28 -0.92 10.60
N TYR A 137 20.92 -1.96 10.08
CA TYR A 137 22.24 -2.40 10.53
C TYR A 137 23.36 -1.41 10.15
N LEU A 138 23.18 -0.62 9.09
CA LEU A 138 24.16 0.36 8.62
C LEU A 138 24.05 1.75 9.26
N SER A 139 22.97 2.03 9.99
CA SER A 139 22.79 3.31 10.69
C SER A 139 23.10 3.24 12.20
N GLY A 140 23.74 2.16 12.65
CA GLY A 140 24.23 1.98 14.02
C GLY A 140 25.76 2.06 14.10
N SER A 141 26.29 3.28 14.12
CA SER A 141 27.59 3.66 14.73
C SER A 141 27.62 5.15 14.98
#